data_AF-A0A848LV90-F1
#
_entry.id   AF-A0A848LV90-F1
#
_cell.length_a   1.000
_cell.length_b   1.000
_cell.length_c   1.000
_cell.angle_alpha   90.00
_cell.angle_beta   90.00
_cell.angle_gamma   90.00
#
_symmetry.space_group_name_H-M   'P 1'
#
loop_
_entity.id
_entity.type
_entity.pdbx_description
1 polymer ?
#
loop_
_entity_poly.entity_id
_entity_poly.type
_entity_poly.pdbx_seq_one_letter_code
_entity_poly.pdbx_strand_id
1 'polypeptide(L)'
;MTRLPNELAESLDRVEPLLGARASLAPDRPLAPTPRELAERVTAGSHDEARLRAFTRGLCAIIRALAESFPDNIFWDLDYPARCLWDSGGPREMEVFTRRVVALCHGFGLGSPLRFRYAHDFFFGFDWARWVTREPTSRASIHPFDAPFLDYLEVRRGELLALVAQDDAKYSRLQGAEFRNPFGFSREPEEELRLHQALAREDLIPVKAWRMDGEPRWNLPFADLRTETARRLGLSRGTPS
;
A
#
# COMPACT_ATOMS: atom_id res chain seq x y z
N MET A 1 -9.85 26.85 8.91
CA MET A 1 -9.36 25.46 9.04
C MET A 1 -9.43 25.10 10.50
N THR A 2 -10.27 24.13 10.87
CA THR A 2 -10.32 23.61 12.24
C THR A 2 -9.08 22.76 12.46
N ARG A 3 -8.24 23.11 13.44
CA ARG A 3 -7.05 22.32 13.79
C ARG A 3 -7.44 21.10 14.61
N LEU A 4 -6.68 20.02 14.46
CA LEU A 4 -6.83 18.83 15.31
C LEU A 4 -6.58 19.19 16.79
N PRO A 5 -7.27 18.52 17.73
CA PRO A 5 -6.91 18.58 19.14
C PRO A 5 -5.43 18.28 19.37
N ASN A 6 -4.78 19.02 20.29
CA ASN A 6 -3.32 18.94 20.51
C ASN A 6 -2.82 17.50 20.74
N GLU A 7 -3.51 16.71 21.56
CA GLU A 7 -3.09 15.33 21.85
C GLU A 7 -3.07 14.42 20.60
N LEU A 8 -3.99 14.66 19.66
CA LEU A 8 -4.04 13.95 18.39
C LEU A 8 -2.92 14.40 17.48
N ALA A 9 -2.69 15.72 17.41
CA ALA A 9 -1.60 16.30 16.65
C ALA A 9 -0.23 15.78 17.14
N GLU A 10 0.02 15.71 18.44
CA GLU A 10 1.25 15.15 19.02
C GLU A 10 1.43 13.66 18.70
N SER A 11 0.32 12.90 18.68
CA SER A 11 0.37 11.47 18.34
C SER A 11 0.80 11.23 16.89
N LEU A 12 0.44 12.13 15.99
CA LEU A 12 0.81 12.10 14.58
C LEU A 12 2.28 12.51 14.37
N ASP A 13 2.74 13.56 15.05
CA ASP A 13 4.16 13.97 14.98
C ASP A 13 5.09 12.85 15.47
N ARG A 14 4.67 12.09 16.49
CA ARG A 14 5.45 10.96 17.01
C ARG A 14 5.75 9.87 15.99
N VAL A 15 4.92 9.73 14.94
CA VAL A 15 5.14 8.73 13.88
C VAL A 15 5.76 9.33 12.62
N GLU A 16 5.87 10.65 12.51
CA GLU A 16 6.45 11.32 11.34
C GLU A 16 7.90 10.88 11.03
N PRO A 17 8.81 10.75 12.01
CA PRO A 17 10.17 10.30 11.73
C PRO A 17 10.26 8.92 11.06
N LEU A 18 9.23 8.07 11.21
CA LEU A 18 9.19 6.74 10.59
C LEU A 18 9.06 6.79 9.06
N LEU A 19 8.61 7.92 8.50
CA LEU A 19 8.43 8.07 7.06
C LEU A 19 9.77 8.34 6.32
N GLY A 20 10.84 8.67 7.05
CA GLY A 20 12.16 8.97 6.47
C GLY A 20 12.08 10.04 5.37
N ALA A 21 12.57 9.69 4.17
CA ALA A 21 12.56 10.59 3.01
C ALA A 21 11.15 10.89 2.46
N ARG A 22 10.14 10.09 2.82
CA ARG A 22 8.71 10.30 2.47
C ARG A 22 8.46 10.63 1.00
N ALA A 23 9.10 9.93 0.07
CA ALA A 23 8.92 10.22 -1.35
C ALA A 23 7.45 10.05 -1.77
N SER A 24 7.03 10.79 -2.79
CA SER A 24 5.69 10.72 -3.37
C SER A 24 5.76 10.47 -4.87
N LEU A 25 4.76 9.78 -5.38
CA LEU A 25 4.49 9.59 -6.81
C LEU A 25 3.57 10.67 -7.38
N ALA A 26 3.10 11.61 -6.55
CA ALA A 26 2.30 12.73 -7.03
C ALA A 26 3.11 13.58 -8.04
N PRO A 27 2.54 13.94 -9.20
CA PRO A 27 3.25 14.68 -10.24
C PRO A 27 3.61 16.11 -9.81
N ASP A 28 2.83 16.68 -8.90
CA ASP A 28 2.94 18.05 -8.41
C ASP A 28 3.61 18.14 -7.03
N ARG A 29 3.92 17.00 -6.41
CA ARG A 29 4.39 16.95 -5.02
C ARG A 29 5.47 15.87 -4.85
N PRO A 30 6.73 16.25 -4.63
CA PRO A 30 7.83 15.28 -4.50
C PRO A 30 7.82 14.50 -3.16
N LEU A 31 7.16 15.02 -2.13
CA LEU A 31 7.11 14.45 -0.78
C LEU A 31 5.67 14.20 -0.34
N ALA A 32 5.39 13.02 0.20
CA ALA A 32 4.09 12.70 0.76
C ALA A 32 3.78 13.62 1.96
N PRO A 33 2.50 13.87 2.26
CA PRO A 33 2.12 14.72 3.38
C PRO A 33 2.62 14.11 4.69
N THR A 34 2.89 14.94 5.68
CA THR A 34 3.14 14.43 7.03
C THR A 34 1.87 13.76 7.58
N PRO A 35 1.97 12.89 8.60
CA PRO A 35 0.80 12.28 9.22
C PRO A 35 -0.21 13.31 9.74
N ARG A 36 0.29 14.45 10.26
CA ARG A 36 -0.55 15.59 10.67
C ARG A 36 -1.26 16.22 9.48
N GLU A 37 -0.52 16.60 8.44
CA GLU A 37 -1.10 17.25 7.25
C GLU A 37 -2.17 16.35 6.61
N LEU A 38 -1.90 15.05 6.53
CA LEU A 38 -2.84 14.08 5.99
C LEU A 38 -4.11 14.00 6.85
N ALA A 39 -3.97 13.91 8.16
CA ALA A 39 -5.10 13.86 9.06
C ALA A 39 -5.97 15.12 9.00
N GLU A 40 -5.35 16.30 8.96
CA GLU A 40 -6.06 17.57 8.82
C GLU A 40 -6.84 17.66 7.49
N ARG A 41 -6.27 17.14 6.39
CA ARG A 41 -6.95 17.10 5.09
C ARG A 41 -8.14 16.15 5.09
N VAL A 42 -7.97 14.93 5.60
CA VAL A 42 -9.02 13.90 5.57
C VAL A 42 -10.19 14.26 6.49
N THR A 43 -9.90 14.83 7.65
CA THR A 43 -10.89 15.10 8.69
C THR A 43 -11.44 16.53 8.65
N ALA A 44 -11.09 17.31 7.62
CA ALA A 44 -11.47 18.71 7.49
C ALA A 44 -12.99 18.91 7.66
N GLY A 45 -13.37 19.80 8.59
CA GLY A 45 -14.76 20.12 8.90
C GLY A 45 -15.47 19.13 9.84
N SER A 46 -14.82 18.06 10.27
CA SER A 46 -15.35 17.16 11.30
C SER A 46 -15.14 17.72 12.71
N HIS A 47 -16.16 17.59 13.56
CA HIS A 47 -16.10 17.89 15.00
C HIS A 47 -16.38 16.65 15.87
N ASP A 48 -16.55 15.49 15.26
CA ASP A 48 -16.76 14.23 15.98
C ASP A 48 -15.43 13.74 16.57
N GLU A 49 -15.20 14.06 17.84
CA GLU A 49 -13.98 13.69 18.53
C GLU A 49 -13.73 12.19 18.60
N ALA A 50 -14.78 11.36 18.67
CA ALA A 50 -14.62 9.91 18.75
C ALA A 50 -14.09 9.36 17.42
N ARG A 51 -14.63 9.85 16.30
CA ARG A 51 -14.12 9.52 14.96
C ARG A 51 -12.72 10.08 14.73
N LEU A 52 -12.44 11.32 15.15
CA LEU A 52 -11.09 11.90 15.06
C LEU A 52 -10.06 11.04 15.82
N ARG A 53 -10.37 10.64 17.07
CA ARG A 53 -9.52 9.75 17.87
C ARG A 53 -9.29 8.40 17.19
N ALA A 54 -10.35 7.77 16.70
CA ALA A 54 -10.26 6.46 16.03
C ALA A 54 -9.44 6.54 14.74
N PHE A 55 -9.68 7.55 13.91
CA PHE A 55 -8.93 7.80 12.69
C PHE A 55 -7.45 8.04 12.97
N THR A 56 -7.10 8.93 13.90
CA THR A 56 -5.70 9.21 14.26
C THR A 56 -5.00 7.95 14.76
N ARG A 57 -5.65 7.17 15.63
CA ARG A 57 -5.08 5.89 16.10
C ARG A 57 -4.86 4.91 14.94
N GLY A 58 -5.85 4.80 14.04
CA GLY A 58 -5.78 3.94 12.87
C GLY A 58 -4.64 4.31 11.93
N LEU A 59 -4.53 5.60 11.57
CA LEU A 59 -3.46 6.11 10.72
C LEU A 59 -2.07 5.87 11.34
N CYS A 60 -1.90 6.19 12.63
CA CYS A 60 -0.65 5.91 13.34
C CYS A 60 -0.30 4.41 13.35
N ALA A 61 -1.29 3.52 13.52
CA ALA A 61 -1.08 2.08 13.53
C ALA A 61 -0.66 1.56 12.14
N ILE A 62 -1.30 2.05 11.07
CA ILE A 62 -0.93 1.70 9.68
C ILE A 62 0.51 2.16 9.38
N ILE A 63 0.88 3.39 9.75
CA ILE A 63 2.24 3.92 9.54
C ILE A 63 3.29 3.07 10.25
N ARG A 64 3.05 2.72 11.52
CA ARG A 64 3.97 1.85 12.27
C ARG A 64 4.10 0.48 11.62
N ALA A 65 2.99 -0.15 11.27
CA ALA A 65 3.00 -1.46 10.63
C ALA A 65 3.75 -1.43 9.29
N LEU A 66 3.61 -0.36 8.51
CA LEU A 66 4.38 -0.16 7.28
C LEU A 66 5.87 -0.03 7.55
N ALA A 67 6.28 0.84 8.48
CA ALA A 67 7.68 1.04 8.82
C ALA A 67 8.35 -0.23 9.37
N GLU A 68 7.64 -0.98 10.21
CA GLU A 68 8.12 -2.22 10.81
C GLU A 68 8.20 -3.37 9.79
N SER A 69 7.21 -3.47 8.90
CA SER A 69 7.10 -4.60 7.97
C SER A 69 7.86 -4.37 6.66
N PHE A 70 8.10 -3.12 6.29
CA PHE A 70 8.73 -2.72 5.03
C PHE A 70 9.76 -1.60 5.31
N PRO A 71 10.91 -1.92 5.93
CA PRO A 71 11.88 -0.90 6.36
C PRO A 71 12.49 -0.09 5.20
N ASP A 72 12.47 -0.67 3.99
CA ASP A 72 12.95 -0.01 2.78
C ASP A 72 11.83 0.80 2.07
N ASN A 73 10.64 0.96 2.68
CA ASN A 73 9.51 1.63 2.03
C ASN A 73 9.87 3.04 1.55
N ILE A 74 9.66 3.27 0.25
CA ILE A 74 10.12 4.48 -0.44
C ILE A 74 9.00 5.52 -0.46
N PHE A 75 7.82 5.08 -0.88
CA PHE A 75 6.69 5.96 -1.13
C PHE A 75 5.69 5.92 0.01
N TRP A 76 5.29 7.10 0.47
CA TRP A 76 4.40 7.27 1.63
C TRP A 76 3.07 7.93 1.26
N ASP A 77 2.66 7.75 0.01
CA ASP A 77 1.36 8.20 -0.50
C ASP A 77 0.22 7.42 0.15
N LEU A 78 -0.28 7.95 1.26
CA LEU A 78 -1.35 7.37 2.07
C LEU A 78 -2.66 8.18 1.98
N ASP A 79 -2.76 9.16 1.06
CA ASP A 79 -3.96 10.00 0.90
C ASP A 79 -5.23 9.15 0.69
N TYR A 80 -5.24 8.26 -0.29
CA TYR A 80 -6.40 7.39 -0.56
C TYR A 80 -6.67 6.36 0.55
N PRO A 81 -5.68 5.58 1.05
CA PRO A 81 -5.89 4.68 2.19
C PRO A 81 -6.42 5.38 3.43
N ALA A 82 -5.93 6.57 3.75
CA ALA A 82 -6.43 7.36 4.87
C ALA A 82 -7.87 7.83 4.62
N ARG A 83 -8.19 8.22 3.39
CA ARG A 83 -9.59 8.51 3.03
C ARG A 83 -10.49 7.29 3.20
N CYS A 84 -10.07 6.11 2.74
CA CYS A 84 -10.81 4.86 2.94
C CYS A 84 -10.99 4.51 4.42
N LEU A 85 -9.96 4.71 5.26
CA LEU A 85 -10.07 4.55 6.71
C LEU A 85 -11.16 5.47 7.27
N TRP A 86 -11.15 6.76 6.91
CA TRP A 86 -12.15 7.71 7.38
C TRP A 86 -13.58 7.37 6.93
N ASP A 87 -13.72 6.94 5.69
CA ASP A 87 -15.00 6.60 5.07
C ASP A 87 -15.53 5.22 5.48
N SER A 88 -14.71 4.39 6.13
CA SER A 88 -15.13 3.07 6.63
C SER A 88 -16.30 3.11 7.62
N GLY A 89 -16.51 4.25 8.30
CA GLY A 89 -17.67 4.48 9.15
C GLY A 89 -17.35 5.16 10.48
N GLY A 90 -17.89 4.61 11.56
CA GLY A 90 -17.68 5.07 12.93
C GLY A 90 -16.38 4.52 13.53
N PRO A 91 -16.12 4.82 14.82
CA PRO A 91 -14.91 4.38 15.51
C PRO A 91 -14.64 2.87 15.43
N ARG A 92 -15.69 2.05 15.51
CA ARG A 92 -15.58 0.59 15.46
C ARG A 92 -15.21 0.09 14.07
N GLU A 93 -15.82 0.64 13.03
CA GLU A 93 -15.54 0.28 11.65
C GLU A 93 -14.10 0.67 11.27
N MET A 94 -13.63 1.85 11.72
CA MET A 94 -12.25 2.29 11.56
C MET A 94 -11.25 1.36 12.26
N GLU A 95 -11.58 0.88 13.47
CA GLU A 95 -10.75 -0.09 14.19
C GLU A 95 -10.64 -1.42 13.43
N VAL A 96 -11.77 -1.92 12.91
CA VAL A 96 -11.80 -3.14 12.09
C VAL A 96 -10.97 -2.95 10.83
N PHE A 97 -11.17 -1.86 10.09
CA PHE A 97 -10.38 -1.53 8.91
C PHE A 97 -8.87 -1.50 9.22
N THR A 98 -8.50 -0.75 10.27
CA THR A 98 -7.11 -0.62 10.71
C THR A 98 -6.49 -1.98 11.00
N ARG A 99 -7.17 -2.81 11.80
CA ARG A 99 -6.68 -4.14 12.16
C ARG A 99 -6.44 -5.01 10.93
N ARG A 100 -7.30 -4.94 9.93
CA ARG A 100 -7.14 -5.70 8.69
C ARG A 100 -5.94 -5.23 7.88
N VAL A 101 -5.78 -3.92 7.69
CA VAL A 101 -4.62 -3.35 6.97
C VAL A 101 -3.31 -3.67 7.68
N VAL A 102 -3.28 -3.52 9.01
CA VAL A 102 -2.09 -3.86 9.83
C VAL A 102 -1.76 -5.35 9.74
N ALA A 103 -2.75 -6.23 9.83
CA ALA A 103 -2.55 -7.68 9.69
C ALA A 103 -1.96 -8.05 8.33
N LEU A 104 -2.44 -7.41 7.25
CA LEU A 104 -1.88 -7.59 5.92
C LEU A 104 -0.44 -7.10 5.83
N CYS A 105 -0.10 -5.92 6.36
CA CYS A 105 1.28 -5.43 6.39
C CYS A 105 2.23 -6.43 7.04
N HIS A 106 1.92 -6.89 8.25
CA HIS A 106 2.74 -7.87 8.97
C HIS A 106 2.78 -9.23 8.25
N GLY A 107 1.65 -9.64 7.67
CA GLY A 107 1.50 -10.94 7.03
C GLY A 107 2.25 -11.08 5.71
N PHE A 108 2.55 -9.97 5.02
CA PHE A 108 3.30 -9.96 3.76
C PHE A 108 4.74 -9.46 3.89
N GLY A 109 5.03 -8.61 4.88
CA GLY A 109 6.33 -7.98 5.05
C GLY A 109 7.38 -8.81 5.79
N LEU A 110 8.38 -8.11 6.33
CA LEU A 110 9.64 -8.65 6.87
C LEU A 110 9.47 -9.77 7.90
N GLY A 111 8.48 -9.62 8.80
CA GLY A 111 8.19 -10.57 9.88
C GLY A 111 7.51 -11.87 9.43
N SER A 112 7.19 -12.00 8.15
CA SER A 112 6.52 -13.18 7.58
C SER A 112 7.47 -14.06 6.75
N PRO A 113 7.14 -15.35 6.54
CA PRO A 113 7.84 -16.19 5.56
C PRO A 113 7.74 -15.69 4.11
N LEU A 114 6.79 -14.79 3.81
CA LEU A 114 6.65 -14.20 2.48
C LEU A 114 7.74 -13.15 2.24
N ARG A 115 7.99 -12.28 3.23
CA ARG A 115 9.06 -11.29 3.26
C ARG A 115 9.14 -10.47 1.97
N PHE A 116 8.02 -9.92 1.53
CA PHE A 116 8.02 -8.93 0.46
C PHE A 116 8.64 -7.63 0.95
N ARG A 117 9.39 -6.98 0.06
CA ARG A 117 10.15 -5.78 0.40
C ARG A 117 9.30 -4.51 0.52
N TYR A 118 8.19 -4.46 -0.23
CA TYR A 118 7.34 -3.28 -0.34
C TYR A 118 5.86 -3.63 -0.28
N ALA A 119 5.07 -2.72 0.28
CA ALA A 119 3.61 -2.77 0.24
C ALA A 119 3.02 -2.09 -1.01
N HIS A 120 3.85 -1.59 -1.93
CA HIS A 120 3.43 -0.81 -3.09
C HIS A 120 2.40 -1.54 -3.97
N ASP A 121 2.51 -2.87 -4.11
CA ASP A 121 1.58 -3.64 -4.96
C ASP A 121 0.15 -3.64 -4.38
N PHE A 122 0.02 -3.59 -3.06
CA PHE A 122 -1.24 -3.44 -2.34
C PHE A 122 -1.73 -1.98 -2.39
N PHE A 123 -0.91 -1.03 -1.94
CA PHE A 123 -1.32 0.37 -1.78
C PHE A 123 -1.56 1.11 -3.11
N PHE A 124 -0.83 0.75 -4.16
CA PHE A 124 -1.02 1.29 -5.51
C PHE A 124 -1.96 0.45 -6.37
N GLY A 125 -2.60 -0.56 -5.77
CA GLY A 125 -3.71 -1.29 -6.35
C GLY A 125 -3.35 -2.24 -7.48
N PHE A 126 -2.08 -2.64 -7.63
CA PHE A 126 -1.69 -3.67 -8.60
C PHE A 126 -2.34 -5.01 -8.27
N ASP A 127 -2.39 -5.38 -6.98
CA ASP A 127 -3.08 -6.58 -6.53
C ASP A 127 -4.59 -6.52 -6.77
N TRP A 128 -5.19 -5.36 -6.48
CA TRP A 128 -6.62 -5.11 -6.69
C TRP A 128 -7.00 -5.18 -8.17
N ALA A 129 -6.30 -4.42 -9.03
CA ALA A 129 -6.59 -4.40 -10.46
C ALA A 129 -6.47 -5.80 -11.07
N ARG A 130 -5.42 -6.55 -10.72
CA ARG A 130 -5.25 -7.94 -11.16
C ARG A 130 -6.37 -8.85 -10.67
N TRP A 131 -6.84 -8.68 -9.44
CA TRP A 131 -7.94 -9.48 -8.89
C TRP A 131 -9.28 -9.19 -9.56
N VAL A 132 -9.59 -7.91 -9.81
CA VAL A 132 -10.81 -7.50 -10.54
C VAL A 132 -10.78 -8.03 -11.97
N THR A 133 -9.66 -7.88 -12.69
CA THR A 133 -9.55 -8.31 -14.10
C THR A 133 -9.78 -9.81 -14.31
N ARG A 134 -9.58 -10.65 -13.28
CA ARG A 134 -9.87 -12.09 -13.36
C ARG A 134 -11.37 -12.40 -13.42
N GLU A 135 -12.21 -11.61 -12.75
CA GLU A 135 -13.66 -11.75 -12.79
C GLU A 135 -14.33 -10.36 -12.79
N PRO A 136 -14.26 -9.62 -13.92
CA PRO A 136 -14.70 -8.23 -13.95
C PRO A 136 -16.18 -8.07 -13.63
N THR A 137 -17.02 -8.99 -14.11
CA THR A 137 -18.48 -8.93 -13.93
C THR A 137 -18.91 -8.93 -12.47
N SER A 138 -18.23 -9.67 -11.60
CA SER A 138 -18.57 -9.77 -10.17
C SER A 138 -17.80 -8.78 -9.29
N ARG A 139 -16.65 -8.28 -9.76
CA ARG A 139 -15.69 -7.52 -8.93
C ARG A 139 -15.53 -6.05 -9.31
N ALA A 140 -16.04 -5.61 -10.47
CA ALA A 140 -15.83 -4.24 -10.97
C ALA A 140 -16.33 -3.14 -10.03
N SER A 141 -17.32 -3.42 -9.17
CA SER A 141 -17.86 -2.47 -8.19
C SER A 141 -17.15 -2.51 -6.84
N ILE A 142 -16.14 -3.36 -6.65
CA ILE A 142 -15.42 -3.52 -5.38
C ILE A 142 -14.15 -2.65 -5.45
N HIS A 143 -13.97 -1.76 -4.49
CA HIS A 143 -12.84 -0.83 -4.43
C HIS A 143 -11.59 -1.43 -3.72
N PRO A 144 -10.39 -0.84 -3.91
CA PRO A 144 -9.11 -1.38 -3.42
C PRO A 144 -8.95 -1.60 -1.91
N PHE A 145 -9.86 -1.11 -1.08
CA PHE A 145 -9.82 -1.30 0.38
C PHE A 145 -11.16 -1.77 0.94
N ASP A 146 -12.09 -2.19 0.07
CA ASP A 146 -13.36 -2.75 0.51
C ASP A 146 -13.16 -4.12 1.15
N ALA A 147 -14.04 -4.46 2.09
CA ALA A 147 -13.96 -5.71 2.84
C ALA A 147 -13.78 -6.97 1.96
N PRO A 148 -14.51 -7.17 0.85
CA PRO A 148 -14.33 -8.36 0.00
C PRO A 148 -12.93 -8.49 -0.60
N PHE A 149 -12.29 -7.38 -0.95
CA PHE A 149 -10.93 -7.41 -1.47
C PHE A 149 -9.92 -7.69 -0.36
N LEU A 150 -10.10 -7.10 0.83
CA LEU A 150 -9.27 -7.40 1.98
C LEU A 150 -9.43 -8.87 2.43
N ASP A 151 -10.62 -9.48 2.27
CA ASP A 151 -10.86 -10.90 2.55
C ASP A 151 -10.08 -11.77 1.56
N TYR A 152 -10.12 -11.41 0.28
CA TYR A 152 -9.33 -12.06 -0.76
C TYR A 152 -7.83 -12.01 -0.45
N LEU A 153 -7.29 -10.86 -0.01
CA LEU A 153 -5.86 -10.75 0.30
C LEU A 153 -5.43 -11.66 1.45
N GLU A 154 -6.26 -11.83 2.47
CA GLU A 154 -5.97 -12.77 3.57
C GLU A 154 -5.96 -14.23 3.11
N VAL A 155 -6.94 -14.62 2.27
CA VAL A 155 -6.95 -15.95 1.66
C VAL A 155 -5.71 -16.15 0.80
N ARG A 156 -5.38 -15.15 -0.05
CA ARG A 156 -4.22 -15.20 -0.93
C ARG A 156 -2.91 -15.30 -0.15
N ARG A 157 -2.80 -14.64 1.00
CA ARG A 157 -1.66 -14.76 1.89
C ARG A 157 -1.48 -16.20 2.37
N GLY A 158 -2.56 -16.85 2.78
CA GLY A 158 -2.56 -18.26 3.19
C GLY A 158 -2.11 -19.20 2.06
N GLU A 159 -2.61 -18.99 0.84
CA GLU A 159 -2.19 -19.74 -0.34
C GLU A 159 -0.68 -19.60 -0.62
N LEU A 160 -0.15 -18.37 -0.55
CA LEU A 160 1.27 -18.12 -0.76
C LEU A 160 2.13 -18.80 0.31
N LEU A 161 1.70 -18.78 1.58
CA LEU A 161 2.39 -19.48 2.66
C LEU A 161 2.41 -21.00 2.43
N ALA A 162 1.31 -21.56 1.90
CA ALA A 162 1.27 -22.98 1.54
C ALA A 162 2.26 -23.32 0.41
N LEU A 163 2.37 -22.46 -0.62
CA LEU A 163 3.37 -22.62 -1.69
C LEU A 163 4.81 -22.57 -1.15
N VAL A 164 5.09 -21.64 -0.22
CA VAL A 164 6.39 -21.57 0.47
C VAL A 164 6.68 -22.81 1.30
N ALA A 165 5.67 -23.36 1.98
CA ALA A 165 5.83 -24.60 2.75
C ALA A 165 6.18 -25.79 1.84
N GLN A 166 5.62 -25.81 0.62
CA GLN A 166 5.86 -26.83 -0.42
C GLN A 166 7.14 -26.62 -1.22
N ASP A 167 7.86 -25.51 -0.99
CA ASP A 167 9.06 -25.14 -1.74
C ASP A 167 8.81 -25.04 -3.26
N ASP A 168 7.69 -24.40 -3.61
CA ASP A 168 7.28 -24.15 -5.00
C ASP A 168 8.38 -23.43 -5.81
N ALA A 169 8.51 -23.72 -7.11
CA ALA A 169 9.55 -23.17 -7.96
C ALA A 169 9.57 -21.62 -8.01
N LYS A 170 8.40 -20.98 -7.94
CA LYS A 170 8.27 -19.52 -7.92
C LYS A 170 8.29 -18.96 -6.51
N TYR A 171 7.78 -19.72 -5.55
CA TYR A 171 7.67 -19.34 -4.14
C TYR A 171 8.51 -20.24 -3.24
N SER A 172 9.78 -20.44 -3.58
CA SER A 172 10.69 -21.29 -2.81
C SER A 172 11.01 -20.68 -1.44
N ARG A 173 11.56 -21.48 -0.53
CA ARG A 173 12.01 -20.98 0.77
C ARG A 173 13.20 -20.04 0.60
N LEU A 174 13.10 -18.87 1.22
CA LEU A 174 14.18 -17.89 1.22
C LEU A 174 15.36 -18.38 2.07
N GLN A 175 16.57 -18.03 1.66
CA GLN A 175 17.82 -18.26 2.36
C GLN A 175 18.30 -16.96 3.00
N GLY A 176 18.59 -17.00 4.31
CA GLY A 176 19.15 -15.85 5.02
C GLY A 176 18.19 -14.64 5.08
N ALA A 177 18.70 -13.47 4.71
CA ALA A 177 18.04 -12.16 4.89
C ALA A 177 17.45 -11.57 3.58
N GLU A 178 17.40 -12.36 2.50
CA GLU A 178 16.88 -11.87 1.21
C GLU A 178 15.38 -11.56 1.26
N PHE A 179 14.92 -10.71 0.35
CA PHE A 179 13.51 -10.41 0.12
C PHE A 179 12.96 -11.21 -1.06
N ARG A 180 11.69 -11.59 -0.98
CA ARG A 180 11.03 -12.29 -2.08
C ARG A 180 10.72 -11.36 -3.24
N ASN A 181 11.12 -11.77 -4.44
CA ASN A 181 10.78 -11.08 -5.69
C ASN A 181 10.22 -12.08 -6.73
N PRO A 182 8.88 -12.17 -6.91
CA PRO A 182 8.25 -13.07 -7.86
C PRO A 182 8.16 -12.48 -9.29
N PHE A 183 8.77 -11.32 -9.53
CA PHE A 183 8.70 -10.58 -10.79
C PHE A 183 9.97 -10.79 -11.63
N GLY A 184 9.82 -10.71 -12.97
CA GLY A 184 10.94 -10.78 -13.92
C GLY A 184 11.75 -9.48 -14.02
N PHE A 185 11.64 -8.59 -13.05
CA PHE A 185 12.39 -7.33 -12.99
C PHE A 185 12.86 -7.06 -11.57
N SER A 186 13.85 -6.20 -11.45
CA SER A 186 14.47 -5.92 -10.17
C SER A 186 13.59 -5.07 -9.26
N ARG A 187 13.73 -5.32 -7.95
CA ARG A 187 13.03 -4.61 -6.86
C ARG A 187 14.05 -4.08 -5.85
N GLU A 188 15.27 -3.72 -6.29
CA GLU A 188 16.18 -2.97 -5.43
C GLU A 188 15.71 -1.53 -5.30
N PRO A 189 16.06 -0.81 -4.21
CA PRO A 189 15.43 0.47 -3.89
C PRO A 189 15.52 1.53 -5.01
N GLU A 190 16.69 1.69 -5.63
CA GLU A 190 16.87 2.65 -6.72
C GLU A 190 16.05 2.29 -7.96
N GLU A 191 15.93 1.00 -8.27
CA GLU A 191 15.21 0.49 -9.43
C GLU A 191 13.69 0.55 -9.20
N GLU A 192 13.24 0.24 -7.99
CA GLU A 192 11.85 0.37 -7.56
C GLU A 192 11.38 1.83 -7.65
N LEU A 193 12.22 2.76 -7.17
CA LEU A 193 12.00 4.20 -7.27
C LEU A 193 11.84 4.63 -8.74
N ARG A 194 12.82 4.30 -9.59
CA ARG A 194 12.82 4.66 -11.01
C ARG A 194 11.62 4.08 -11.75
N LEU A 195 11.26 2.82 -11.49
CA LEU A 195 10.13 2.15 -12.11
C LEU A 195 8.82 2.85 -11.74
N HIS A 196 8.53 3.05 -10.46
CA HIS A 196 7.27 3.65 -10.04
C HIS A 196 7.14 5.11 -10.46
N GLN A 197 8.24 5.88 -10.46
CA GLN A 197 8.23 7.24 -11.00
C GLN A 197 7.93 7.27 -12.50
N ALA A 198 8.40 6.29 -13.29
CA ALA A 198 8.06 6.19 -14.70
C ALA A 198 6.58 5.82 -14.89
N LEU A 199 6.09 4.83 -14.12
CA LEU A 199 4.69 4.43 -14.15
C LEU A 199 3.75 5.57 -13.77
N ALA A 200 4.06 6.32 -12.71
CA ALA A 200 3.25 7.45 -12.28
C ALA A 200 3.21 8.57 -13.34
N ARG A 201 4.36 8.88 -13.97
CA ARG A 201 4.44 9.87 -15.07
C ARG A 201 3.62 9.49 -16.29
N GLU A 202 3.53 8.19 -16.58
CA GLU A 202 2.76 7.67 -17.71
C GLU A 202 1.32 7.31 -17.33
N ASP A 203 0.89 7.66 -16.11
CA ASP A 203 -0.44 7.38 -15.59
C ASP A 203 -0.79 5.87 -15.56
N LEU A 204 0.23 5.03 -15.33
CA LEU A 204 0.16 3.56 -15.31
C LEU A 204 0.14 2.98 -13.89
N ILE A 205 -0.31 3.79 -12.92
CA ILE A 205 -0.57 3.34 -11.56
C ILE A 205 -2.09 3.07 -11.40
N PRO A 206 -2.50 1.86 -10.99
CA PRO A 206 -3.92 1.50 -10.86
C PRO A 206 -4.69 2.39 -9.89
N VAL A 207 -4.08 2.69 -8.74
CA VAL A 207 -4.65 3.53 -7.69
C VAL A 207 -3.66 4.65 -7.37
N LYS A 208 -4.05 5.88 -7.69
CA LYS A 208 -3.30 7.10 -7.38
C LYS A 208 -3.40 7.39 -5.89
N ALA A 209 -2.66 6.63 -5.10
CA ALA A 209 -2.78 6.68 -3.63
C ALA A 209 -2.43 8.04 -3.01
N TRP A 210 -1.82 8.94 -3.79
CA TRP A 210 -1.56 10.34 -3.43
C TRP A 210 -2.76 11.29 -3.60
N ARG A 211 -3.91 10.78 -4.08
CA ARG A 211 -5.16 11.53 -4.22
C ARG A 211 -6.20 11.02 -3.24
N MET A 212 -7.12 11.87 -2.78
CA MET A 212 -8.20 11.47 -1.87
C MET A 212 -9.25 10.57 -2.55
N ASP A 213 -9.48 10.73 -3.85
CA ASP A 213 -10.41 9.89 -4.62
C ASP A 213 -9.76 8.59 -5.12
N GLY A 214 -8.43 8.48 -5.05
CA GLY A 214 -7.63 7.34 -5.52
C GLY A 214 -7.65 7.13 -7.04
N GLU A 215 -8.69 7.62 -7.73
CA GLU A 215 -8.98 7.37 -9.15
C GLU A 215 -8.71 5.90 -9.55
N PRO A 216 -9.36 4.92 -8.87
CA PRO A 216 -9.03 3.51 -9.03
C PRO A 216 -9.42 3.02 -10.43
N ARG A 217 -8.47 2.44 -11.15
CA ARG A 217 -8.65 1.85 -12.47
C ARG A 217 -8.13 0.42 -12.50
N TRP A 218 -8.92 -0.50 -13.02
CA TRP A 218 -8.54 -1.91 -13.18
C TRP A 218 -8.55 -2.35 -14.65
N ASN A 219 -9.23 -1.61 -15.52
CA ASN A 219 -9.51 -1.96 -16.91
C ASN A 219 -8.32 -1.73 -17.87
N LEU A 220 -7.10 -1.74 -17.35
CA LEU A 220 -5.86 -1.72 -18.11
C LEU A 220 -4.98 -2.91 -17.71
N PRO A 221 -4.12 -3.42 -18.61
CA PRO A 221 -3.22 -4.53 -18.31
C PRO A 221 -2.00 -4.06 -17.50
N PHE A 222 -2.21 -3.54 -16.30
CA PHE A 222 -1.17 -2.91 -15.48
C PHE A 222 0.05 -3.81 -15.20
N ALA A 223 -0.14 -5.12 -15.12
CA ALA A 223 0.96 -6.07 -14.95
C ALA A 223 1.90 -6.11 -16.17
N ASP A 224 1.34 -6.13 -17.37
CA ASP A 224 2.09 -6.16 -18.63
C ASP A 224 2.73 -4.80 -18.87
N LEU A 225 1.98 -3.72 -18.65
CA LEU A 225 2.47 -2.34 -18.75
C LEU A 225 3.66 -2.10 -17.82
N ARG A 226 3.57 -2.56 -16.56
CA ARG A 226 4.67 -2.48 -15.60
C ARG A 226 5.90 -3.28 -16.05
N THR A 227 5.70 -4.45 -16.62
CA THR A 227 6.79 -5.29 -17.14
C THR A 227 7.46 -4.63 -18.35
N GLU A 228 6.69 -4.05 -19.25
CA GLU A 228 7.19 -3.32 -20.42
C GLU A 228 7.95 -2.04 -20.01
N THR A 229 7.44 -1.28 -19.04
CA THR A 229 8.17 -0.14 -18.47
C THR A 229 9.49 -0.57 -17.85
N ALA A 230 9.50 -1.66 -17.07
CA ALA A 230 10.72 -2.20 -16.49
C ALA A 230 11.74 -2.60 -17.56
N ARG A 231 11.29 -3.23 -18.66
CA ARG A 231 12.13 -3.59 -19.81
C ARG A 231 12.74 -2.36 -20.48
N ARG A 232 11.92 -1.34 -20.75
CA ARG A 232 12.38 -0.06 -21.35
C ARG A 232 13.40 0.66 -20.48
N LEU A 233 13.29 0.53 -19.16
CA LEU A 233 14.24 1.11 -18.20
C LEU A 233 15.50 0.26 -17.98
N GLY A 234 15.60 -0.93 -18.59
CA GLY A 234 16.73 -1.85 -18.41
C GLY A 234 16.73 -2.57 -17.06
N LEU A 235 15.56 -2.72 -16.42
CA LEU A 235 15.40 -3.31 -15.07
C LEU A 235 15.02 -4.79 -15.10
N SER A 236 14.82 -5.38 -16.28
CA SER A 236 14.48 -6.79 -16.42
C SER A 236 15.59 -7.67 -15.88
N ARG A 237 15.23 -8.61 -15.00
CA ARG A 237 16.09 -9.73 -14.64
C ARG A 237 15.89 -10.77 -15.75
N GLY A 238 16.97 -11.35 -16.26
CA GLY A 238 16.86 -12.46 -17.22
C GLY A 238 15.87 -13.51 -16.72
N THR A 239 15.19 -14.21 -17.63
CA THR A 239 14.13 -15.16 -17.29
C THR A 239 14.57 -16.05 -16.13
N PRO A 240 13.81 -16.17 -15.03
CA PRO A 240 14.12 -17.16 -14.00
C PRO A 240 14.10 -18.53 -14.68
N SER A 241 15.28 -19.14 -14.74
CA SER A 241 15.52 -20.51 -15.21
C SER A 241 14.93 -21.51 -14.22
#